data_AF-A0A7W9MJN2-F1
#
_entry.id   AF-A0A7W9MJN2-F1
#
_cell.length_a   1.000
_cell.length_b   1.000
_cell.length_c   1.000
_cell.angle_alpha   90.00
_cell.angle_beta   90.00
_cell.angle_gamma   90.00
#
_symmetry.space_group_name_H-M   'P 1'
#
loop_
_entity.id
_entity.type
_entity.pdbx_description
1 polymer ?
#
loop_
_entity_poly.entity_id
_entity_poly.type
_entity_poly.pdbx_seq_one_letter_code
_entity_poly.pdbx_strand_id
1 'polypeptide(L)'
;MVGHLSRRMLAEAIGTMLLIVFGPGSVVAALLVGGGRLDYAGVGVIALSFAVIVAVVIYAFGSTSGAHINPAVTVSLAVGRRFPWREVPFYIAAQLAGAVVGGLLIVGIFGRRATELGGVGLTALAPGVGYGQGILVEALGTFLLLLTIMALAVDRRAPQGWAGLMIGLAVAGEVFVLGPLTGGAINPARTFGPYVANDLFGGDTPWWQSGVYVIGPVVGGAVAVVLYDLVTRPVGEVPATAEQGTAGEITGESLPRPRTERPGAEPAAGPAGRPPGDVRPGSSGGAIHPARGGDHTNT
;
A
#
# COMPACT_ATOMS: atom_id res chain seq x y z
N MET A 1 -1.35 13.04 -26.37
CA MET A 1 -0.66 11.73 -26.24
C MET A 1 0.41 11.68 -25.12
N VAL A 2 0.52 12.68 -24.23
CA VAL A 2 1.52 12.73 -23.13
C VAL A 2 0.89 12.47 -21.74
N GLY A 3 -0.43 12.28 -21.66
CA GLY A 3 -1.21 12.35 -20.40
C GLY A 3 -1.20 11.13 -19.47
N HIS A 4 -0.77 9.94 -19.92
CA HIS A 4 -0.84 8.72 -19.09
C HIS A 4 0.46 8.42 -18.33
N LEU A 5 1.64 8.54 -18.95
CA LEU A 5 2.92 8.29 -18.28
C LEU A 5 3.33 9.44 -17.35
N SER A 6 3.18 10.69 -17.81
CA SER A 6 3.52 11.88 -17.00
C SER A 6 2.74 11.94 -15.68
N ARG A 7 1.44 11.63 -15.72
CA ARG A 7 0.59 11.54 -14.52
C ARG A 7 1.07 10.45 -13.55
N ARG A 8 1.50 9.31 -14.07
CA ARG A 8 2.07 8.21 -13.27
C ARG A 8 3.41 8.59 -12.66
N MET A 9 4.29 9.22 -13.42
CA MET A 9 5.56 9.76 -12.92
C MET A 9 5.34 10.79 -11.81
N LEU A 10 4.37 11.69 -11.97
CA LEU A 10 4.04 12.66 -10.93
C LEU A 10 3.53 11.97 -9.65
N ALA A 11 2.66 10.97 -9.80
CA ALA A 11 2.19 10.17 -8.66
C ALA A 11 3.33 9.42 -7.95
N GLU A 12 4.27 8.83 -8.70
CA GLU A 12 5.48 8.20 -8.15
C GLU A 12 6.38 9.19 -7.41
N ALA A 13 6.59 10.38 -7.98
CA ALA A 13 7.40 11.43 -7.35
C ALA A 13 6.76 11.92 -6.05
N ILE A 14 5.47 12.24 -6.06
CA ILE A 14 4.74 12.67 -4.86
C ILE A 14 4.67 11.56 -3.82
N GLY A 15 4.35 10.33 -4.23
CA GLY A 15 4.30 9.18 -3.33
C GLY A 15 5.65 8.90 -2.66
N THR A 16 6.74 8.95 -3.43
CA THR A 16 8.09 8.76 -2.88
C THR A 16 8.50 9.93 -1.99
N MET A 17 8.17 11.17 -2.35
CA MET A 17 8.39 12.35 -1.49
C MET A 17 7.70 12.18 -0.13
N LEU A 18 6.42 11.78 -0.13
CA LEU A 18 5.67 11.53 1.10
C LEU A 18 6.28 10.39 1.92
N LEU A 19 6.67 9.29 1.26
CA LEU A 19 7.39 8.20 1.90
C LEU A 19 8.65 8.71 2.62
N ILE A 20 9.45 9.57 1.99
CA ILE A 20 10.65 10.13 2.63
C ILE A 20 10.29 11.05 3.80
N VAL A 21 9.36 11.99 3.61
CA VAL A 21 9.01 12.95 4.66
C VAL A 21 8.53 12.26 5.93
N PHE A 22 7.65 11.26 5.82
CA PHE A 22 7.09 10.61 7.01
C PHE A 22 7.91 9.42 7.50
N GLY A 23 8.50 8.62 6.60
CA GLY A 23 9.34 7.48 6.98
C GLY A 23 10.67 7.94 7.60
N PRO A 24 11.71 8.26 6.79
CA PRO A 24 12.97 8.85 7.28
C PRO A 24 12.79 10.05 8.22
N GLY A 25 11.81 10.93 7.98
CA GLY A 25 11.55 12.05 8.91
C GLY A 25 11.10 11.60 10.30
N SER A 26 10.43 10.45 10.44
CA SER A 26 10.11 9.88 11.76
C SER A 26 11.36 9.47 12.54
N VAL A 27 12.46 9.13 11.87
CA VAL A 27 13.75 8.83 12.52
C VAL A 27 14.29 10.09 13.20
N VAL A 28 14.32 11.21 12.47
CA VAL A 28 14.75 12.51 13.01
C VAL A 28 13.84 12.93 14.17
N ALA A 29 12.52 12.76 14.01
CA ALA A 29 11.55 13.09 15.06
C ALA A 29 11.75 12.21 16.32
N ALA A 30 11.95 10.91 16.16
CA ALA A 30 12.16 9.97 17.26
C ALA A 30 13.46 10.28 18.00
N LEU A 31 14.56 10.57 17.29
CA LEU A 31 15.82 10.99 17.90
C LEU A 31 15.68 12.34 18.61
N LEU A 32 14.94 13.28 18.05
CA LEU A 32 14.70 14.58 18.67
C LEU A 32 13.98 14.44 20.01
N VAL A 33 12.88 13.67 20.03
CA VAL A 33 12.10 13.43 21.26
C VAL A 33 12.87 12.53 22.24
N GLY A 34 13.67 11.59 21.73
CA GLY A 34 14.49 10.67 22.51
C GLY A 34 15.82 11.25 23.00
N GLY A 35 16.06 12.56 22.84
CA GLY A 35 17.32 13.20 23.29
C GLY A 35 18.56 12.65 22.60
N GLY A 36 18.46 12.33 21.31
CA GLY A 36 19.52 11.75 20.47
C GLY A 36 19.70 10.23 20.62
N ARG A 37 18.82 9.55 21.36
CA ARG A 37 18.87 8.11 21.59
C ARG A 37 17.65 7.43 20.99
N LEU A 38 17.85 6.22 20.47
CA LEU A 38 16.78 5.38 19.94
C LEU A 38 16.80 4.05 20.69
N ASP A 39 15.68 3.70 21.31
CA ASP A 39 15.44 2.38 21.88
C ASP A 39 14.55 1.54 20.95
N TYR A 40 14.26 0.30 21.35
CA TYR A 40 13.46 -0.60 20.52
C TYR A 40 12.00 -0.10 20.34
N ALA A 41 11.45 0.60 21.33
CA ALA A 41 10.13 1.22 21.20
C ALA A 41 10.13 2.35 20.16
N GLY A 42 11.18 3.17 20.14
CA GLY A 42 11.41 4.19 19.11
C GLY A 42 11.54 3.61 17.70
N VAL A 43 12.27 2.50 17.55
CA VAL A 43 12.31 1.72 16.29
C VAL A 43 10.89 1.27 15.91
N GLY A 44 10.10 0.85 16.90
CA GLY A 44 8.72 0.45 16.69
C GLY A 44 7.82 1.57 16.14
N VAL A 45 7.96 2.79 16.69
CA VAL A 45 7.22 3.97 16.20
C VAL A 45 7.64 4.34 14.77
N ILE A 46 8.93 4.27 14.47
CA ILE A 46 9.45 4.51 13.11
C ILE A 46 8.83 3.49 12.14
N ALA A 47 8.89 2.20 12.47
CA ALA A 47 8.31 1.12 11.65
C ALA A 47 6.81 1.35 11.36
N LEU A 48 6.04 1.73 12.38
CA LEU A 48 4.62 2.05 12.21
C LEU A 48 4.39 3.30 11.36
N SER A 49 5.25 4.31 11.46
CA SER A 49 5.20 5.49 10.61
C SER A 49 5.38 5.12 9.13
N PHE A 50 6.37 4.29 8.82
CA PHE A 50 6.57 3.71 7.49
C PHE A 50 5.35 2.92 7.01
N ALA A 51 4.79 2.05 7.86
CA ALA A 51 3.62 1.26 7.49
C ALA A 51 2.42 2.14 7.12
N VAL A 52 2.12 3.15 7.95
CA VAL A 52 1.00 4.06 7.73
C VAL A 52 1.20 4.85 6.45
N ILE A 53 2.38 5.46 6.22
CA ILE A 53 2.57 6.29 5.04
C ILE A 53 2.56 5.47 3.75
N VAL A 54 3.16 4.26 3.76
CA VAL A 54 3.12 3.35 2.61
C VAL A 54 1.67 2.97 2.29
N ALA A 55 0.88 2.60 3.29
CA ALA A 55 -0.53 2.28 3.09
C ALA A 55 -1.32 3.47 2.50
N VAL A 56 -1.14 4.68 3.07
CA VAL A 56 -1.78 5.91 2.57
C VAL A 56 -1.42 6.18 1.12
N VAL A 57 -0.14 6.09 0.76
CA VAL A 57 0.35 6.33 -0.60
C VAL A 57 -0.20 5.29 -1.59
N ILE A 58 -0.27 4.02 -1.19
CA ILE A 58 -0.86 2.96 -2.02
C ILE A 58 -2.35 3.22 -2.25
N TYR A 59 -3.11 3.55 -1.21
CA TYR A 59 -4.54 3.83 -1.36
C TYR A 59 -4.81 5.11 -2.16
N ALA A 60 -3.95 6.12 -2.06
CA ALA A 60 -4.09 7.37 -2.80
C ALA A 60 -3.69 7.25 -4.27
N PHE A 61 -2.58 6.58 -4.57
CA PHE A 61 -1.95 6.62 -5.90
C PHE A 61 -1.83 5.28 -6.60
N GLY A 62 -2.19 4.17 -5.94
CA GLY A 62 -2.11 2.82 -6.49
C GLY A 62 -2.90 2.66 -7.79
N SER A 63 -4.10 3.22 -7.87
CA SER A 63 -4.93 3.22 -9.09
C SER A 63 -4.38 4.12 -10.21
N THR A 64 -3.46 5.03 -9.87
CA THR A 64 -2.84 5.93 -10.84
C THR A 64 -1.56 5.33 -11.40
N SER A 65 -0.54 5.06 -10.57
CA SER A 65 0.79 4.61 -11.00
C SER A 65 1.12 3.16 -10.67
N GLY A 66 0.30 2.48 -9.87
CA GLY A 66 0.67 1.26 -9.16
C GLY A 66 1.35 1.53 -7.81
N ALA A 67 1.62 2.79 -7.48
CA ALA A 67 2.31 3.24 -6.26
C ALA A 67 3.56 2.40 -5.95
N HIS A 68 4.46 2.25 -6.93
CA HIS A 68 5.69 1.48 -6.74
C HIS A 68 6.57 2.13 -5.68
N ILE A 69 6.76 3.45 -5.78
CA ILE A 69 7.51 4.34 -4.86
C ILE A 69 8.89 3.81 -4.45
N ASN A 70 9.43 2.88 -5.25
CA ASN A 70 10.59 2.07 -4.94
C ASN A 70 11.19 1.52 -6.24
N PRO A 71 12.47 1.84 -6.55
CA PRO A 71 13.16 1.31 -7.71
C PRO A 71 13.25 -0.22 -7.71
N ALA A 72 13.46 -0.86 -6.55
CA ALA A 72 13.55 -2.31 -6.45
C ALA A 72 12.21 -3.01 -6.74
N VAL A 73 11.08 -2.43 -6.28
CA VAL A 73 9.74 -2.91 -6.64
C VAL A 73 9.52 -2.80 -8.14
N THR A 74 9.85 -1.64 -8.73
CA THR A 74 9.69 -1.38 -10.17
C THR A 74 10.46 -2.38 -11.02
N VAL A 75 11.73 -2.64 -10.66
CA VAL A 75 12.57 -3.62 -11.35
C VAL A 75 12.04 -5.04 -11.16
N SER A 76 11.66 -5.41 -9.94
CA SER A 76 11.17 -6.77 -9.63
C SER A 76 9.88 -7.10 -10.37
N LEU A 77 8.94 -6.16 -10.44
CA LEU A 77 7.72 -6.33 -11.23
C LEU A 77 8.03 -6.43 -12.73
N ALA A 78 9.04 -5.72 -13.23
CA ALA A 78 9.47 -5.85 -14.62
C ALA A 78 10.13 -7.22 -14.90
N VAL A 79 10.94 -7.74 -13.98
CA VAL A 79 11.50 -9.11 -14.02
C VAL A 79 10.38 -10.15 -14.09
N GLY A 80 9.34 -9.99 -13.27
CA GLY A 80 8.15 -10.85 -13.31
C GLY A 80 7.26 -10.68 -14.54
N ARG A 81 7.55 -9.72 -15.43
CA ARG A 81 6.70 -9.34 -16.57
C ARG A 81 5.34 -8.74 -16.16
N ARG A 82 5.27 -8.06 -15.02
CA ARG A 82 4.09 -7.33 -14.51
C ARG A 82 4.18 -5.83 -14.81
N PHE A 83 5.36 -5.35 -15.23
CA PHE A 83 5.62 -3.95 -15.56
C PHE A 83 6.51 -3.83 -16.81
N PRO A 84 6.25 -2.89 -17.74
CA PRO A 84 7.02 -2.77 -18.97
C PRO A 84 8.43 -2.20 -18.70
N TRP A 85 9.47 -2.92 -19.16
CA TRP A 85 10.87 -2.51 -19.03
C TRP A 85 11.17 -1.11 -19.59
N ARG A 86 10.46 -0.69 -20.63
CA ARG A 86 10.61 0.65 -21.23
C ARG A 86 10.22 1.79 -20.28
N GLU A 87 9.36 1.53 -19.30
CA GLU A 87 8.90 2.54 -18.34
C GLU A 87 9.73 2.59 -17.05
N VAL A 88 10.48 1.52 -16.76
CA VAL A 88 11.34 1.40 -15.57
C VAL A 88 12.25 2.62 -15.35
N PRO A 89 13.03 3.11 -16.34
CA PRO A 89 13.90 4.26 -16.10
C PRO A 89 13.15 5.54 -15.73
N PHE A 90 11.94 5.74 -16.28
CA PHE A 90 11.12 6.92 -15.98
C PHE A 90 10.53 6.86 -14.57
N TYR A 91 10.09 5.68 -14.14
CA TYR A 91 9.62 5.46 -12.76
C TYR A 91 10.76 5.66 -11.75
N ILE A 92 11.93 5.07 -12.00
CA ILE A 92 13.10 5.23 -11.13
C ILE A 92 13.50 6.70 -11.03
N ALA A 93 13.57 7.42 -12.16
CA ALA A 93 13.89 8.84 -12.16
C ALA A 93 12.88 9.67 -11.34
N ALA A 94 11.58 9.40 -11.49
CA ALA A 94 10.54 10.08 -10.72
C ALA A 94 10.65 9.78 -9.22
N GLN A 95 10.90 8.53 -8.84
CA GLN A 95 11.08 8.10 -7.46
C GLN A 95 12.31 8.75 -6.82
N LEU A 96 13.46 8.76 -7.51
CA LEU A 96 14.68 9.41 -7.02
C LEU A 96 14.49 10.93 -6.87
N ALA A 97 13.84 11.58 -7.83
CA ALA A 97 13.53 13.01 -7.75
C ALA A 97 12.60 13.32 -6.56
N GLY A 98 11.52 12.54 -6.41
CA GLY A 98 10.62 12.64 -5.26
C GLY A 98 11.34 12.42 -3.93
N ALA A 99 12.24 11.44 -3.89
CA ALA A 99 13.00 11.14 -2.68
C ALA A 99 13.94 12.28 -2.27
N VAL A 100 14.62 12.92 -3.23
CA VAL A 100 15.45 14.10 -2.98
C VAL A 100 14.60 15.24 -2.45
N VAL A 101 13.46 15.54 -3.08
CA VAL A 101 12.54 16.58 -2.60
C VAL A 101 12.07 16.28 -1.18
N GLY A 102 11.73 15.03 -0.86
CA GLY A 102 11.35 14.63 0.48
C GLY A 102 12.47 14.82 1.51
N GLY A 103 13.72 14.49 1.15
CA GLY A 103 14.89 14.73 2.00
C GLY A 103 15.11 16.22 2.27
N LEU A 104 15.00 17.06 1.23
CA LEU A 104 15.07 18.52 1.37
C LEU A 104 13.95 19.08 2.26
N LEU A 105 12.74 18.51 2.18
CA LEU A 105 11.63 18.89 3.05
C LEU A 105 11.88 18.52 4.51
N ILE A 106 12.49 17.36 4.81
CA ILE A 106 12.91 17.01 6.18
C ILE A 106 13.88 18.08 6.70
N VAL A 107 14.88 18.47 5.90
CA VAL A 107 15.80 19.55 6.29
C VAL A 107 15.04 20.87 6.50
N GLY A 108 14.07 21.21 5.65
CA GLY A 108 13.24 22.39 5.82
C GLY A 108 12.40 22.39 7.10
N ILE A 109 11.88 21.22 7.51
CA ILE A 109 11.03 21.05 8.69
C ILE A 109 11.85 21.07 9.99
N PHE A 110 12.97 20.36 10.02
CA PHE A 110 13.77 20.16 11.25
C PHE A 110 14.98 21.12 11.36
N GLY A 111 15.30 21.86 10.29
CA GLY A 111 16.50 22.70 10.22
C GLY A 111 17.78 21.89 10.36
N ARG A 112 18.80 22.46 11.02
CA ARG A 112 20.09 21.76 11.25
C ARG A 112 19.96 20.45 12.03
N ARG A 113 18.89 20.31 12.84
CA ARG A 113 18.63 19.07 13.56
C ARG A 113 18.42 17.88 12.63
N ALA A 114 18.01 18.10 11.38
CA ALA A 114 17.87 17.03 10.39
C ALA A 114 19.20 16.29 10.18
N THR A 115 20.30 17.03 9.96
CA THR A 115 21.62 16.44 9.71
C THR A 115 22.31 16.04 11.01
N GLU A 116 22.14 16.81 12.08
CA GLU A 116 22.72 16.54 13.41
C GLU A 116 22.10 15.31 14.10
N LEU A 117 20.83 15.01 13.85
CA LEU A 117 20.09 13.91 14.48
C LEU A 117 19.63 12.89 13.42
N GLY A 118 20.46 11.88 13.18
CA GLY A 118 20.12 10.77 12.29
C GLY A 118 20.28 11.05 10.80
N GLY A 119 20.90 12.17 10.42
CA GLY A 119 21.34 12.44 9.05
C GLY A 119 20.21 12.52 8.01
N VAL A 120 19.07 13.12 8.34
CA VAL A 120 17.86 13.13 7.48
C VAL A 120 17.20 11.73 7.39
N GLY A 121 17.46 10.87 8.39
CA GLY A 121 16.94 9.51 8.47
C GLY A 121 17.69 8.52 7.57
N LEU A 122 19.03 8.62 7.52
CA LEU A 122 19.90 7.73 6.75
C LEU A 122 19.64 6.26 7.09
N THR A 123 19.78 5.42 6.09
CA THR A 123 20.11 4.01 6.29
C THR A 123 21.62 3.88 6.35
N ALA A 124 22.12 3.14 7.34
CA ALA A 124 23.53 2.82 7.48
C ALA A 124 23.69 1.44 8.14
N LEU A 125 24.78 0.74 7.81
CA LEU A 125 25.16 -0.49 8.49
C LEU A 125 25.46 -0.19 9.96
N ALA A 126 24.84 -0.94 10.86
CA ALA A 126 25.13 -0.88 12.28
C ALA A 126 26.56 -1.36 12.58
N PRO A 127 27.17 -0.93 13.69
CA PRO A 127 28.49 -1.42 14.10
C PRO A 127 28.55 -2.95 14.14
N GLY A 128 29.54 -3.53 13.47
CA GLY A 128 29.72 -4.99 13.37
C GLY A 128 28.95 -5.68 12.23
N VAL A 129 28.06 -4.96 11.52
CA VAL A 129 27.38 -5.51 10.33
C VAL A 129 28.27 -5.34 9.10
N GLY A 130 28.70 -6.46 8.51
CA GLY A 130 29.52 -6.46 7.30
C GLY A 130 28.73 -6.13 6.03
N TYR A 131 29.43 -5.73 4.96
CA TYR A 131 28.81 -5.35 3.68
C TYR A 131 27.93 -6.47 3.07
N GLY A 132 28.45 -7.69 3.01
CA GLY A 132 27.71 -8.85 2.49
C GLY A 132 26.51 -9.23 3.37
N GLN A 133 26.65 -9.09 4.70
CA GLN A 133 25.55 -9.27 5.63
C GLN A 133 24.46 -8.22 5.41
N GLY A 134 24.85 -6.95 5.20
CA GLY A 134 23.91 -5.88 4.84
C GLY A 134 23.13 -6.20 3.59
N ILE A 135 23.79 -6.68 2.52
CA ILE A 135 23.11 -7.11 1.29
C ILE A 135 22.08 -8.21 1.58
N LEU A 136 22.44 -9.21 2.39
CA LEU A 136 21.53 -10.30 2.77
C LEU A 136 20.32 -9.79 3.55
N VAL A 137 20.55 -8.90 4.52
CA VAL A 137 19.49 -8.29 5.34
C VAL A 137 18.52 -7.50 4.47
N GLU A 138 19.03 -6.61 3.62
CA GLU A 138 18.21 -5.81 2.71
C GLU A 138 17.48 -6.69 1.68
N ALA A 139 18.13 -7.74 1.18
CA ALA A 139 17.48 -8.71 0.31
C ALA A 139 16.32 -9.45 0.99
N LEU A 140 16.48 -9.85 2.26
CA LEU A 140 15.42 -10.52 3.02
C LEU A 140 14.22 -9.59 3.28
N GLY A 141 14.48 -8.33 3.65
CA GLY A 141 13.44 -7.34 3.84
C GLY A 141 12.67 -7.06 2.56
N THR A 142 13.37 -6.84 1.44
CA THR A 142 12.71 -6.62 0.14
C THR A 142 12.04 -7.89 -0.39
N PHE A 143 12.55 -9.08 -0.05
CA PHE A 143 11.87 -10.34 -0.36
C PHE A 143 10.50 -10.39 0.32
N LEU A 144 10.41 -10.09 1.63
CA LEU A 144 9.14 -10.03 2.35
C LEU A 144 8.18 -8.99 1.74
N LEU A 145 8.70 -7.82 1.39
CA LEU A 145 7.92 -6.77 0.73
C LEU A 145 7.33 -7.26 -0.60
N LEU A 146 8.17 -7.77 -1.51
CA LEU A 146 7.70 -8.20 -2.83
C LEU A 146 6.84 -9.46 -2.78
N LEU A 147 7.09 -10.37 -1.84
CA LEU A 147 6.21 -11.50 -1.60
C LEU A 147 4.80 -11.02 -1.22
N THR A 148 4.70 -10.04 -0.33
CA THR A 148 3.43 -9.42 0.08
C THR A 148 2.74 -8.71 -1.09
N ILE A 149 3.50 -7.95 -1.89
CA ILE A 149 2.97 -7.28 -3.10
C ILE A 149 2.43 -8.31 -4.09
N MET A 150 3.17 -9.39 -4.36
CA MET A 150 2.72 -10.45 -5.24
C MET A 150 1.44 -11.10 -4.71
N ALA A 151 1.40 -11.41 -3.42
CA ALA A 151 0.28 -12.10 -2.78
C ALA A 151 -1.01 -11.28 -2.71
N LEU A 152 -0.93 -9.95 -2.54
CA LEU A 152 -2.11 -9.13 -2.23
C LEU A 152 -2.45 -8.08 -3.29
N ALA A 153 -1.48 -7.62 -4.08
CA ALA A 153 -1.71 -6.61 -5.11
C ALA A 153 -1.70 -7.20 -6.53
N VAL A 154 -0.92 -8.26 -6.77
CA VAL A 154 -0.80 -8.87 -8.11
C VAL A 154 -1.74 -10.07 -8.27
N ASP A 155 -1.83 -10.93 -7.25
CA ASP A 155 -2.68 -12.11 -7.30
C ASP A 155 -4.17 -11.77 -7.18
N ARG A 156 -4.94 -12.07 -8.22
CA ARG A 156 -6.38 -11.78 -8.27
C ARG A 156 -7.21 -12.62 -7.29
N ARG A 157 -6.64 -13.71 -6.75
CA ARG A 157 -7.30 -14.56 -5.74
C ARG A 157 -7.30 -13.91 -4.35
N ALA A 158 -6.50 -12.85 -4.16
CA ALA A 158 -6.38 -12.18 -2.88
C ALA A 158 -7.66 -11.45 -2.45
N PRO A 159 -7.94 -11.34 -1.13
CA PRO A 159 -8.99 -10.48 -0.62
C PRO A 159 -8.76 -9.02 -1.03
N GLN A 160 -9.76 -8.43 -1.70
CA GLN A 160 -9.68 -7.07 -2.22
C GLN A 160 -9.66 -6.03 -1.08
N GLY A 161 -8.96 -4.91 -1.31
CA GLY A 161 -8.88 -3.78 -0.38
C GLY A 161 -7.79 -3.86 0.70
N TRP A 162 -7.17 -5.03 0.91
CA TRP A 162 -6.16 -5.22 1.97
C TRP A 162 -4.72 -4.91 1.56
N ALA A 163 -4.44 -4.78 0.26
CA ALA A 163 -3.08 -4.65 -0.27
C ALA A 163 -2.30 -3.49 0.39
N GLY A 164 -2.86 -2.27 0.42
CA GLY A 164 -2.16 -1.11 0.98
C GLY A 164 -1.76 -1.29 2.44
N LEU A 165 -2.71 -1.70 3.29
CA LEU A 165 -2.46 -1.94 4.71
C LEU A 165 -1.40 -3.02 4.95
N MET A 166 -1.56 -4.18 4.30
CA MET A 166 -0.65 -5.32 4.54
C MET A 166 0.74 -5.11 3.95
N ILE A 167 0.85 -4.42 2.81
CA ILE A 167 2.15 -4.01 2.27
C ILE A 167 2.84 -3.05 3.24
N GLY A 168 2.11 -2.07 3.79
CA GLY A 168 2.63 -1.20 4.84
C GLY A 168 3.10 -1.98 6.07
N LEU A 169 2.29 -2.93 6.55
CA LEU A 169 2.66 -3.78 7.70
C LEU A 169 3.85 -4.70 7.39
N ALA A 170 4.05 -5.14 6.14
CA ALA A 170 5.25 -5.86 5.74
C ALA A 170 6.51 -4.98 5.87
N VAL A 171 6.41 -3.69 5.53
CA VAL A 171 7.49 -2.71 5.78
C VAL A 171 7.73 -2.54 7.28
N ALA A 172 6.69 -2.40 8.11
CA ALA A 172 6.91 -2.37 9.56
C ALA A 172 7.57 -3.66 10.08
N GLY A 173 7.10 -4.81 9.61
CA GLY A 173 7.59 -6.12 9.98
C GLY A 173 9.08 -6.29 9.72
N GLU A 174 9.58 -5.84 8.56
CA GLU A 174 11.02 -5.87 8.30
C GLU A 174 11.76 -4.86 9.19
N VAL A 175 11.27 -3.61 9.35
CA VAL A 175 11.96 -2.62 10.18
C VAL A 175 12.08 -3.08 11.64
N PHE A 176 11.09 -3.77 12.20
CA PHE A 176 11.17 -4.31 13.56
C PHE A 176 12.35 -5.27 13.75
N VAL A 177 12.68 -6.07 12.73
CA VAL A 177 13.70 -7.14 12.83
C VAL A 177 15.03 -6.70 12.24
N LEU A 178 15.01 -6.06 11.08
CA LEU A 178 16.15 -5.77 10.21
C LEU A 178 16.60 -4.31 10.32
N GLY A 179 15.69 -3.41 10.71
CA GLY A 179 15.97 -1.99 10.95
C GLY A 179 17.20 -1.75 11.84
N PRO A 180 17.35 -2.44 12.98
CA PRO A 180 18.54 -2.30 13.84
C PRO A 180 19.88 -2.69 13.18
N LEU A 181 19.88 -3.39 12.04
CA LEU A 181 21.09 -3.87 11.38
C LEU A 181 21.53 -2.99 10.20
N THR A 182 20.58 -2.51 9.38
CA THR A 182 20.87 -1.77 8.14
C THR A 182 20.09 -0.46 8.00
N GLY A 183 19.17 -0.18 8.92
CA GLY A 183 18.19 0.89 8.82
C GLY A 183 16.90 0.51 8.08
N GLY A 184 16.76 -0.75 7.64
CA GLY A 184 15.55 -1.28 6.98
C GLY A 184 15.19 -0.45 5.75
N ALA A 185 16.09 -0.41 4.76
CA ALA A 185 15.87 0.49 3.64
C ALA A 185 14.84 -0.07 2.66
N ILE A 186 15.09 -1.32 2.22
CA ILE A 186 14.36 -2.14 1.24
C ILE A 186 14.02 -1.43 -0.09
N ASN A 187 14.58 -0.24 -0.29
CA ASN A 187 14.20 0.74 -1.30
C ASN A 187 15.39 1.65 -1.63
N PRO A 188 15.96 1.57 -2.86
CA PRO A 188 17.06 2.42 -3.27
C PRO A 188 16.77 3.92 -3.19
N ALA A 189 15.54 4.36 -3.54
CA ALA A 189 15.17 5.77 -3.46
C ALA A 189 15.07 6.27 -2.01
N ARG A 190 14.61 5.42 -1.08
CA ARG A 190 14.55 5.70 0.36
C ARG A 190 15.92 5.89 1.01
N THR A 191 16.97 5.33 0.40
CA THR A 191 18.36 5.59 0.80
C THR A 191 18.88 6.84 0.10
N PHE A 192 18.72 6.92 -1.22
CA PHE A 192 19.30 7.97 -2.05
C PHE A 192 18.83 9.38 -1.67
N GLY A 193 17.52 9.58 -1.45
CA GLY A 193 16.96 10.89 -1.13
C GLY A 193 17.58 11.52 0.12
N PRO A 194 17.50 10.85 1.29
CA PRO A 194 18.18 11.27 2.51
C PRO A 194 19.70 11.44 2.33
N TYR A 195 20.38 10.55 1.59
CA TYR A 195 21.82 10.69 1.35
C TYR A 195 22.16 12.00 0.64
N VAL A 196 21.45 12.33 -0.45
CA VAL A 196 21.65 13.60 -1.17
C VAL A 196 21.37 14.79 -0.26
N ALA A 197 20.24 14.78 0.46
CA ALA A 197 19.87 15.90 1.32
C ALA A 197 20.85 16.09 2.49
N ASN A 198 21.35 15.00 3.08
CA ASN A 198 22.32 15.06 4.16
C ASN A 198 23.64 15.66 3.68
N ASP A 199 24.16 15.19 2.54
CA ASP A 199 25.41 15.66 1.94
C ASP A 199 25.34 17.15 1.56
N LEU A 200 24.23 17.58 0.92
CA LEU A 200 24.01 18.98 0.53
C LEU A 200 23.99 19.94 1.72
N PHE A 201 23.63 19.47 2.92
CA PHE A 201 23.54 20.26 4.13
C PHE A 201 24.66 19.93 5.13
N GLY A 202 25.77 19.37 4.63
CA GLY A 202 27.03 19.22 5.37
C GLY A 202 27.08 18.05 6.35
N GLY A 203 26.18 17.08 6.22
CA GLY A 203 26.22 15.84 6.99
C GLY A 203 27.11 14.79 6.35
N ASP A 204 27.73 13.94 7.18
CA ASP A 204 28.56 12.83 6.72
C ASP A 204 27.68 11.71 6.13
N THR A 205 27.85 11.43 4.85
CA THR A 205 27.01 10.46 4.12
C THR A 205 27.83 9.24 3.68
N PRO A 206 27.44 8.01 4.07
CA PRO A 206 28.22 6.81 3.78
C PRO A 206 27.92 6.26 2.36
N TRP A 207 28.23 7.04 1.32
CA TRP A 207 28.00 6.69 -0.09
C TRP A 207 28.62 5.34 -0.51
N TRP A 208 29.69 4.91 0.14
CA TRP A 208 30.31 3.60 -0.12
C TRP A 208 29.36 2.42 0.20
N GLN A 209 28.35 2.62 1.05
CA GLN A 209 27.33 1.63 1.39
C GLN A 209 26.18 1.55 0.38
N SER A 210 26.09 2.46 -0.60
CA SER A 210 24.95 2.52 -1.53
C SER A 210 24.71 1.21 -2.29
N GLY A 211 25.75 0.42 -2.56
CA GLY A 211 25.61 -0.90 -3.19
C GLY A 211 24.80 -1.89 -2.34
N VAL A 212 24.85 -1.81 -1.01
CA VAL A 212 24.01 -2.63 -0.11
C VAL A 212 22.54 -2.37 -0.39
N TYR A 213 22.16 -1.10 -0.44
CA TYR A 213 20.80 -0.61 -0.59
C TYR A 213 20.27 -0.62 -2.03
N VAL A 214 21.09 -1.07 -2.99
CA VAL A 214 20.69 -1.30 -4.38
C VAL A 214 20.68 -2.79 -4.68
N ILE A 215 21.79 -3.48 -4.43
CA ILE A 215 21.97 -4.90 -4.77
C ILE A 215 21.03 -5.76 -3.93
N GLY A 216 21.01 -5.57 -2.60
CA GLY A 216 20.15 -6.33 -1.71
C GLY A 216 18.68 -6.25 -2.14
N PRO A 217 18.10 -5.03 -2.21
CA PRO A 217 16.69 -4.90 -2.58
C PRO A 217 16.33 -5.44 -3.97
N VAL A 218 17.15 -5.18 -4.99
CA VAL A 218 16.88 -5.67 -6.35
C VAL A 218 16.92 -7.20 -6.41
N VAL A 219 17.92 -7.82 -5.78
CA VAL A 219 18.06 -9.29 -5.76
C VAL A 219 16.92 -9.92 -4.96
N GLY A 220 16.65 -9.43 -3.75
CA GLY A 220 15.59 -9.95 -2.89
C GLY A 220 14.21 -9.87 -3.53
N GLY A 221 13.90 -8.72 -4.14
CA GLY A 221 12.63 -8.52 -4.83
C GLY A 221 12.47 -9.40 -6.08
N ALA A 222 13.51 -9.53 -6.91
CA ALA A 222 13.48 -10.40 -8.09
C ALA A 222 13.28 -11.87 -7.70
N VAL A 223 13.98 -12.33 -6.65
CA VAL A 223 13.83 -13.68 -6.11
C VAL A 223 12.41 -13.91 -5.57
N ALA A 224 11.82 -12.95 -4.85
CA ALA A 224 10.45 -13.07 -4.34
C ALA A 224 9.43 -13.23 -5.46
N VAL A 225 9.52 -12.42 -6.51
CA VAL A 225 8.60 -12.49 -7.66
C VAL A 225 8.71 -13.84 -8.38
N VAL A 226 9.93 -14.33 -8.62
CA VAL A 226 10.16 -15.62 -9.27
C VAL A 226 9.67 -16.78 -8.41
N LEU A 227 10.00 -16.78 -7.12
CA LEU A 227 9.58 -17.85 -6.21
C LEU A 227 8.07 -17.87 -5.98
N TYR A 228 7.43 -16.70 -5.84
CA TYR A 228 5.98 -16.63 -5.72
C TYR A 228 5.30 -17.30 -6.92
N ASP A 229 5.74 -16.97 -8.13
CA ASP A 229 5.23 -17.59 -9.36
C ASP A 229 5.46 -19.12 -9.37
N LEU A 230 6.65 -19.59 -8.97
CA LEU A 230 6.95 -21.03 -8.95
C LEU A 230 6.09 -21.81 -7.95
N VAL A 231 5.78 -21.22 -6.80
CA VAL A 231 5.05 -21.88 -5.71
C VAL A 231 3.53 -21.78 -5.89
N THR A 232 3.02 -20.67 -6.45
CA THR A 232 1.59 -20.36 -6.44
C THR A 232 0.87 -20.56 -7.77
N ARG A 233 1.61 -20.83 -8.86
CA ARG A 233 1.02 -21.19 -10.16
C ARG A 233 0.27 -22.52 -10.03
N PRO A 234 -1.03 -22.57 -10.42
CA PRO A 234 -1.72 -23.83 -10.61
C PRO A 234 -1.00 -24.65 -11.69
N VAL A 235 -0.80 -25.95 -11.48
CA VAL A 235 -0.29 -26.86 -12.51
C VAL A 235 -1.33 -26.89 -13.65
N GLY A 236 -1.10 -26.15 -14.75
CA GLY A 236 -1.88 -26.28 -15.98
C GLY A 236 -2.32 -25.02 -16.74
N GLU A 237 -2.07 -23.79 -16.26
CA GLU A 237 -2.51 -22.58 -17.00
C GLU A 237 -1.43 -22.04 -17.96
N VAL A 238 -1.77 -21.97 -19.24
CA VAL A 238 -1.02 -21.29 -20.32
C VAL A 238 -1.21 -19.77 -20.17
N PRO A 239 -0.20 -18.91 -20.40
CA PRO A 239 -0.28 -17.49 -20.04
C PRO A 239 -1.30 -16.74 -20.89
N ALA A 240 -2.38 -16.27 -20.27
CA ALA A 240 -3.21 -15.21 -20.84
C ALA A 240 -2.45 -13.87 -20.71
N THR A 241 -2.36 -13.14 -21.81
CA THR A 241 -1.78 -11.79 -21.87
C THR A 241 -2.49 -10.88 -20.87
N ALA A 242 -1.79 -10.46 -19.83
CA ALA A 242 -2.39 -9.66 -18.75
C ALA A 242 -2.53 -8.19 -19.18
N GLU A 243 -3.72 -7.79 -19.59
CA GLU A 243 -4.16 -6.40 -19.40
C GLU A 243 -4.43 -6.19 -17.91
N GLN A 244 -3.78 -5.17 -17.34
CA GLN A 244 -4.01 -4.73 -15.97
C GLN A 244 -5.46 -4.26 -15.84
N GLY A 245 -6.23 -4.95 -15.00
CA GLY A 245 -7.62 -4.61 -14.74
C GLY A 245 -7.70 -3.31 -13.96
N THR A 246 -8.29 -2.28 -14.56
CA THR A 246 -8.84 -1.14 -13.81
C THR A 246 -10.13 -1.60 -13.15
N ALA A 247 -10.07 -2.02 -11.88
CA ALA A 247 -11.27 -2.14 -11.06
C ALA A 247 -11.72 -0.72 -10.69
N GLY A 248 -12.67 -0.20 -11.46
CA GLY A 248 -13.20 1.16 -11.34
C GLY A 248 -14.48 1.34 -12.15
N GLU A 249 -15.37 0.34 -12.13
CA GLU A 249 -16.75 0.52 -12.57
C GLU A 249 -17.54 1.12 -11.40
N ILE A 250 -17.44 2.46 -11.25
CA ILE A 250 -18.40 3.25 -10.49
C ILE A 250 -19.27 3.97 -11.51
N THR A 251 -20.24 3.24 -12.05
CA THR A 251 -21.51 3.81 -12.51
C THR A 251 -22.59 3.04 -11.78
N GLY A 252 -23.28 3.75 -10.88
CA GLY A 252 -24.44 3.22 -10.16
C GLY A 252 -25.64 3.05 -11.09
N GLU A 253 -25.53 2.13 -12.04
CA GLU A 253 -26.68 1.57 -12.75
C GLU A 253 -26.67 0.07 -12.51
N SER A 254 -27.66 -0.38 -11.75
CA SER A 254 -27.98 -1.79 -11.64
C SER A 254 -28.36 -2.31 -13.02
N LEU A 255 -27.48 -3.04 -13.68
CA LEU A 255 -27.84 -3.82 -14.86
C LEU A 255 -29.03 -4.73 -14.51
N PRO A 256 -30.13 -4.71 -15.28
CA PRO A 256 -31.26 -5.60 -15.04
C PRO A 256 -30.79 -7.05 -15.14
N ARG A 257 -31.03 -7.84 -14.09
CA ARG A 257 -30.77 -9.28 -14.12
C ARG A 257 -31.51 -9.90 -15.32
N PRO A 258 -30.85 -10.72 -16.15
CA PRO A 258 -31.54 -11.49 -17.17
C PRO A 258 -32.61 -12.35 -16.50
N ARG A 259 -33.87 -12.24 -16.94
CA ARG A 259 -34.93 -13.16 -16.53
C ARG A 259 -34.53 -14.54 -17.06
N THR A 260 -34.16 -15.44 -16.14
CA THR A 260 -34.19 -16.88 -16.43
C THR A 260 -35.65 -17.25 -16.65
N GLU A 261 -36.04 -17.42 -17.92
CA GLU A 261 -37.27 -18.08 -18.29
C GLU A 261 -37.22 -19.52 -17.75
N ARG A 262 -38.17 -19.86 -16.89
CA ARG A 262 -38.39 -21.25 -16.47
C ARG A 262 -39.09 -21.98 -17.61
N PRO A 263 -38.58 -23.12 -18.10
CA PRO A 263 -39.30 -23.92 -19.08
C PRO A 263 -40.49 -24.63 -18.42
N GLY A 264 -41.69 -24.46 -18.99
CA GLY A 264 -42.82 -25.37 -18.84
C GLY A 264 -43.75 -25.12 -17.66
N ALA A 265 -44.87 -24.44 -17.91
CA ALA A 265 -46.10 -24.63 -17.15
C ALA A 265 -47.27 -24.74 -18.13
N GLU A 266 -47.89 -25.92 -18.18
CA GLU A 266 -49.14 -26.19 -18.91
C GLU A 266 -50.30 -25.31 -18.42
N PRO A 267 -51.26 -24.96 -19.29
CA PRO A 267 -52.43 -24.18 -18.89
C PRO A 267 -53.45 -25.07 -18.16
N ALA A 268 -53.71 -24.76 -16.89
CA ALA A 268 -54.79 -25.39 -16.14
C ALA A 268 -56.16 -24.82 -16.57
N ALA A 269 -57.04 -25.73 -16.99
CA ALA A 269 -58.44 -25.49 -17.29
C ALA A 269 -59.24 -25.03 -16.05
N GLY A 270 -60.10 -24.02 -16.23
CA GLY A 270 -61.06 -23.60 -15.20
C GLY A 270 -62.30 -24.49 -15.15
N PRO A 271 -63.07 -24.41 -14.06
CA PRO A 271 -64.51 -24.56 -14.20
C PRO A 271 -65.37 -23.53 -13.42
N ALA A 272 -66.40 -23.10 -14.15
CA ALA A 272 -67.75 -22.62 -13.84
C ALA A 272 -68.28 -22.55 -12.38
N GLY A 273 -69.10 -21.51 -12.14
CA GLY A 273 -70.48 -21.70 -11.64
C GLY A 273 -70.78 -21.45 -10.15
N ARG A 274 -71.49 -20.36 -9.88
CA ARG A 274 -72.10 -19.86 -8.61
C ARG A 274 -73.24 -20.75 -8.07
N PRO A 275 -73.79 -20.58 -6.83
CA PRO A 275 -74.87 -19.58 -6.57
C PRO A 275 -74.95 -19.09 -5.06
N PRO A 276 -76.01 -18.43 -4.53
CA PRO A 276 -75.87 -17.15 -3.79
C PRO A 276 -76.45 -17.12 -2.35
N GLY A 277 -76.14 -16.03 -1.62
CA GLY A 277 -77.01 -15.44 -0.58
C GLY A 277 -76.75 -15.86 0.87
N ASP A 278 -76.40 -14.89 1.72
CA ASP A 278 -77.32 -14.43 2.77
C ASP A 278 -76.85 -13.12 3.43
N VAL A 279 -77.84 -12.35 3.88
CA VAL A 279 -77.77 -10.95 4.33
C VAL A 279 -77.88 -10.90 5.86
N ARG A 280 -77.42 -9.79 6.48
CA ARG A 280 -77.99 -9.02 7.62
C ARG A 280 -77.13 -8.81 8.90
N PRO A 281 -77.38 -7.72 9.68
CA PRO A 281 -76.39 -6.64 9.91
C PRO A 281 -76.25 -6.15 11.38
N GLY A 282 -75.54 -5.03 11.59
CA GLY A 282 -75.54 -4.20 12.83
C GLY A 282 -74.25 -4.37 13.66
N SER A 283 -73.71 -3.39 14.38
CA SER A 283 -74.18 -2.07 14.80
C SER A 283 -73.01 -1.20 15.30
N SER A 284 -73.26 0.10 15.27
CA SER A 284 -72.58 1.27 15.84
C SER A 284 -71.96 1.19 17.26
N GLY A 285 -71.01 2.12 17.51
CA GLY A 285 -70.64 2.66 18.83
C GLY A 285 -69.16 2.41 19.17
N GLY A 286 -68.35 3.33 19.66
CA GLY A 286 -68.50 4.71 20.11
C GLY A 286 -67.11 5.22 20.50
N ALA A 287 -66.97 6.55 20.56
CA ALA A 287 -65.74 7.30 20.80
C ALA A 287 -65.08 7.05 22.19
N ILE A 288 -63.81 7.46 22.35
CA ILE A 288 -63.36 8.55 23.26
C ILE A 288 -61.81 8.53 23.40
N HIS A 289 -61.23 9.72 23.18
CA HIS A 289 -59.85 10.23 23.36
C HIS A 289 -59.58 10.55 24.88
N PRO A 290 -58.56 11.30 25.35
CA PRO A 290 -57.09 11.39 25.17
C PRO A 290 -56.23 11.14 26.44
N ALA A 291 -54.91 11.05 26.20
CA ALA A 291 -53.79 11.79 26.84
C ALA A 291 -53.13 11.40 28.18
N ARG A 292 -51.83 11.80 28.19
CA ARG A 292 -50.82 11.96 29.26
C ARG A 292 -50.17 10.65 29.69
N GLY A 293 -48.84 10.53 29.77
CA GLY A 293 -47.77 11.52 29.94
C GLY A 293 -46.84 10.96 31.03
N GLY A 294 -45.53 11.10 30.90
CA GLY A 294 -44.60 10.67 31.95
C GLY A 294 -43.19 10.37 31.47
N ASP A 295 -42.39 11.43 31.41
CA ASP A 295 -40.94 11.40 31.58
C ASP A 295 -40.55 10.61 32.85
N HIS A 296 -39.50 9.80 32.79
CA HIS A 296 -38.67 9.53 33.96
C HIS A 296 -37.20 9.30 33.55
N THR A 297 -36.37 10.19 34.10
CA THR A 297 -34.92 10.15 34.14
C THR A 297 -34.40 9.19 35.22
N ASN A 298 -33.08 8.93 35.09
CA ASN A 298 -32.09 8.66 36.14
C ASN A 298 -31.82 7.20 36.53
N THR A 299 -30.64 6.71 36.14
CA THR A 299 -29.48 6.50 37.04
C THR A 299 -28.20 6.40 36.22
#